data_AF-A0A803LJ63-F1
#
_entry.id   AF-A0A803LJ63-F1
#
_cell.length_a   1.000
_cell.length_b   1.000
_cell.length_c   1.000
_cell.angle_alpha   90.00
_cell.angle_beta   90.00
_cell.angle_gamma   90.00
#
_symmetry.space_group_name_H-M   'P 1'
#
loop_
_entity.id
_entity.type
_entity.pdbx_description
1 polymer ?
#
loop_
_entity_poly.entity_id
_entity_poly.type
_entity_poly.pdbx_seq_one_letter_code
_entity_poly.pdbx_strand_id
1 'polypeptide(L)'
;MDPRFKQALLQSQEEGEEIQQLEFRNERQRLKFLNVKQLKSFEILKSAVKNFTSNTKFMSFMILSILPFFSFIVFFEIQISEATDAILRFLVPFSMSYDIGFDSDENISLFSTTDENESKRETFRIVFELVPFYLIFLPLLELFSLTIVINISAKVVDAGNTESANLKETFYQKNNFKGPFITSLWVQLFSASNLFGLIWAVANHSIITTGFDYSFSDYRYDSVIQNNIYVNILSILFHTLIALALLYKYLDWSALWNMAIVISVLEGETGLDALEISAYYRKHCKRTGFQFDAYILCIYCCSEAAHSASQNVLVKWVTMVLYFYGCKAQAMSKKFDDEEVGQAMKDGDICTV
;
A
#
# COMPACT_ATOMS: atom_id res chain seq x y z
N MET A 1 -35.00 18.91 -36.04
CA MET A 1 -33.75 18.11 -35.88
C MET A 1 -33.47 17.43 -37.22
N ASP A 2 -32.27 17.59 -37.77
CA ASP A 2 -31.88 16.97 -39.05
C ASP A 2 -31.86 15.43 -38.89
N PRO A 3 -32.59 14.66 -39.73
CA PRO A 3 -32.58 13.19 -39.66
C PRO A 3 -31.19 12.57 -39.79
N ARG A 4 -30.25 13.24 -40.47
CA ARG A 4 -28.85 12.77 -40.59
C ARG A 4 -28.08 12.88 -39.27
N PHE A 5 -28.41 13.86 -38.43
CA PHE A 5 -27.79 14.00 -37.11
C PHE A 5 -28.25 12.89 -36.16
N LYS A 6 -29.51 12.48 -36.25
CA LYS A 6 -30.07 11.37 -35.45
C LYS A 6 -29.47 10.02 -35.87
N GLN A 7 -29.26 9.83 -37.17
CA GLN A 7 -28.65 8.62 -37.72
C GLN A 7 -27.15 8.50 -37.37
N ALA A 8 -26.41 9.62 -37.37
CA ALA A 8 -25.02 9.66 -36.92
C ALA A 8 -24.87 9.35 -35.42
N LEU A 9 -25.81 9.83 -34.59
CA LEU A 9 -25.85 9.53 -33.15
C LEU A 9 -26.12 8.05 -32.88
N LEU A 10 -27.05 7.45 -33.61
CA LEU A 10 -27.37 6.02 -33.50
C LEU A 10 -26.20 5.14 -33.94
N GLN A 11 -25.53 5.46 -35.06
CA GLN A 11 -24.34 4.72 -35.49
C GLN A 11 -23.19 4.84 -34.50
N SER A 12 -22.97 6.03 -33.91
CA SER A 12 -21.93 6.20 -32.88
C SER A 12 -22.24 5.42 -31.59
N GLN A 13 -23.53 5.19 -31.30
CA GLN A 13 -23.96 4.44 -30.14
C GLN A 13 -23.84 2.92 -30.38
N GLU A 14 -24.23 2.42 -31.56
CA GLU A 14 -24.04 1.02 -31.97
C GLU A 14 -22.55 0.64 -32.04
N GLU A 15 -21.69 1.48 -32.62
CA GLU A 15 -20.24 1.24 -32.64
C GLU A 15 -19.66 1.21 -31.21
N GLY A 16 -20.14 2.08 -30.31
CA GLY A 16 -19.75 2.08 -28.90
C GLY A 16 -20.16 0.81 -28.15
N GLU A 17 -21.36 0.28 -28.44
CA GLU A 17 -21.86 -0.96 -27.85
C GLU A 17 -21.13 -2.21 -28.38
N GLU A 18 -20.83 -2.28 -29.69
CA GLU A 18 -20.02 -3.38 -30.25
C GLU A 18 -18.60 -3.41 -29.67
N ILE A 19 -17.95 -2.25 -29.50
CA ILE A 19 -16.61 -2.15 -28.90
C ILE A 19 -16.65 -2.63 -27.44
N GLN A 20 -17.65 -2.22 -26.66
CA GLN A 20 -17.81 -2.65 -25.27
C GLN A 20 -18.09 -4.16 -25.16
N GLN A 21 -18.91 -4.73 -26.04
CA GLN A 21 -19.17 -6.17 -26.06
C GLN A 21 -17.92 -6.97 -26.46
N LEU A 22 -17.12 -6.47 -27.39
CA LEU A 22 -15.86 -7.09 -27.79
C LEU A 22 -14.84 -7.06 -26.64
N GLU A 23 -14.70 -5.92 -25.96
CA GLU A 23 -13.84 -5.76 -24.79
C GLU A 23 -14.27 -6.72 -23.66
N PHE A 24 -15.58 -6.80 -23.40
CA PHE A 24 -16.13 -7.75 -22.43
C PHE A 24 -15.85 -9.21 -22.77
N ARG A 25 -15.98 -9.57 -24.06
CA ARG A 25 -15.68 -10.94 -24.53
C ARG A 25 -14.21 -11.29 -24.34
N ASN A 26 -13.30 -10.36 -24.65
CA ASN A 26 -11.86 -10.53 -24.45
C ASN A 26 -11.52 -10.68 -22.96
N GLU A 27 -12.10 -9.86 -22.09
CA GLU A 27 -11.91 -9.96 -20.63
C GLU A 27 -12.46 -11.27 -20.04
N ARG A 28 -13.61 -11.75 -20.55
CA ARG A 28 -14.17 -13.05 -20.15
C ARG A 28 -13.29 -14.22 -20.63
N GLN A 29 -12.62 -14.09 -21.77
CA GLN A 29 -11.62 -15.06 -22.23
C GLN A 29 -10.35 -15.03 -21.36
N ARG A 30 -9.86 -13.85 -20.98
CA ARG A 30 -8.74 -13.68 -20.02
C ARG A 30 -9.02 -14.38 -18.68
N LEU A 31 -10.22 -14.22 -18.15
CA LEU A 31 -10.68 -14.89 -16.91
C LEU A 31 -10.74 -16.42 -17.02
N LYS A 32 -11.20 -16.95 -18.17
CA LYS A 32 -11.26 -18.39 -18.41
C LYS A 32 -9.87 -19.02 -18.44
N PHE A 33 -8.89 -18.34 -19.02
CA PHE A 33 -7.50 -18.75 -19.00
C PHE A 33 -6.93 -18.79 -17.57
N LEU A 34 -7.30 -17.80 -16.74
CA LEU A 34 -6.86 -17.71 -15.35
C LEU A 34 -7.52 -18.72 -14.38
N ASN A 35 -8.53 -19.47 -14.83
CA ASN A 35 -9.37 -20.36 -13.99
C ASN A 35 -9.96 -19.66 -12.74
N VAL A 36 -10.17 -18.34 -12.80
CA VAL A 36 -10.71 -17.53 -11.71
C VAL A 36 -12.24 -17.54 -11.82
N LYS A 37 -12.87 -18.70 -11.57
CA LYS A 37 -14.35 -18.80 -11.51
C LYS A 37 -14.92 -18.24 -10.20
N GLN A 38 -14.08 -18.09 -9.17
CA GLN A 38 -14.41 -17.40 -7.92
C GLN A 38 -13.15 -16.64 -7.46
N LEU A 39 -13.26 -15.33 -7.25
CA LEU A 39 -12.20 -14.49 -6.64
C LEU A 39 -12.04 -14.82 -5.15
N LYS A 40 -11.64 -16.05 -4.81
CA LYS A 40 -11.12 -16.36 -3.48
C LYS A 40 -9.69 -15.84 -3.43
N SER A 41 -9.39 -15.04 -2.42
CA SER A 41 -8.10 -14.36 -2.29
C SER A 41 -6.94 -15.34 -2.45
N PHE A 42 -6.97 -16.43 -1.70
CA PHE A 42 -5.97 -17.50 -1.78
C PHE A 42 -5.73 -18.07 -3.19
N GLU A 43 -6.77 -18.21 -4.02
CA GLU A 43 -6.62 -18.76 -5.38
C GLU A 43 -5.89 -17.79 -6.32
N ILE A 44 -6.13 -16.48 -6.19
CA ILE A 44 -5.39 -15.48 -6.98
C ILE A 44 -3.92 -15.49 -6.57
N LEU A 45 -3.64 -15.56 -5.27
CA LEU A 45 -2.27 -15.63 -4.75
C LEU A 45 -1.56 -16.88 -5.27
N LYS A 46 -2.23 -18.03 -5.21
CA LYS A 46 -1.73 -19.30 -5.75
C LYS A 46 -1.46 -19.22 -7.25
N SER A 47 -2.36 -18.60 -8.01
CA SER A 47 -2.18 -18.36 -9.45
C SER A 47 -1.02 -17.40 -9.73
N ALA A 48 -0.85 -16.35 -8.92
CA ALA A 48 0.28 -15.43 -9.03
C ALA A 48 1.62 -16.14 -8.81
N VAL A 49 1.73 -16.94 -7.74
CA VAL A 49 2.93 -17.75 -7.45
C VAL A 49 3.18 -18.77 -8.56
N LYS A 50 2.14 -19.44 -9.05
CA LYS A 50 2.27 -20.38 -10.18
C LYS A 50 2.78 -19.70 -11.44
N ASN A 51 2.21 -18.54 -11.80
CA ASN A 51 2.66 -17.79 -12.99
C ASN A 51 4.12 -17.34 -12.82
N PHE A 52 4.47 -16.82 -11.65
CA PHE A 52 5.83 -16.42 -11.31
C PHE A 52 6.85 -17.57 -11.43
N THR A 53 6.50 -18.75 -10.91
CA THR A 53 7.41 -19.91 -10.89
C THR A 53 7.38 -20.73 -12.18
N SER A 54 6.38 -20.55 -13.05
CA SER A 54 6.21 -21.38 -14.25
C SER A 54 7.24 -21.16 -15.34
N ASN A 55 7.93 -20.01 -15.36
CA ASN A 55 8.91 -19.67 -16.40
C ASN A 55 10.15 -19.02 -15.78
N THR A 56 11.30 -19.70 -15.89
CA THR A 56 12.57 -19.23 -15.32
C THR A 56 13.07 -17.93 -15.94
N LYS A 57 12.80 -17.68 -17.22
CA LYS A 57 13.13 -16.40 -17.87
C LYS A 57 12.25 -15.27 -17.34
N PHE A 58 10.95 -15.54 -17.15
CA PHE A 58 10.04 -14.58 -16.52
C PHE A 58 10.50 -14.23 -15.10
N MET A 59 10.80 -15.26 -14.30
CA MET A 59 11.31 -15.10 -12.95
C MET A 59 12.59 -14.27 -12.91
N SER A 60 13.55 -14.52 -13.80
CA SER A 60 14.82 -13.76 -13.83
C SER A 60 14.62 -12.30 -14.23
N PHE A 61 13.77 -12.01 -15.21
CA PHE A 61 13.42 -10.63 -15.58
C PHE A 61 12.73 -9.88 -14.44
N MET A 62 11.83 -10.54 -13.73
CA MET A 62 11.12 -9.97 -12.60
C MET A 62 12.07 -9.65 -11.43
N ILE A 63 12.99 -10.57 -11.10
CA ILE A 63 14.03 -10.35 -10.08
C ILE A 63 14.93 -9.18 -10.49
N LEU A 64 15.37 -9.13 -11.75
CA LEU A 64 16.23 -8.05 -12.24
C LEU A 64 15.54 -6.69 -12.17
N SER A 65 14.23 -6.64 -12.40
CA SER A 65 13.42 -5.40 -12.36
C SER A 65 13.33 -4.78 -10.97
N ILE A 66 13.36 -5.61 -9.92
CA ILE A 66 13.29 -5.17 -8.52
C ILE A 66 14.66 -5.03 -7.87
N LEU A 67 15.73 -5.51 -8.50
CA LEU A 67 17.08 -5.45 -7.94
C LEU A 67 17.48 -4.03 -7.44
N PRO A 68 17.23 -2.93 -8.19
CA PRO A 68 17.56 -1.58 -7.70
C PRO A 68 16.77 -1.21 -6.43
N PHE A 69 15.48 -1.52 -6.41
CA PHE A 69 14.60 -1.30 -5.27
C PHE A 69 15.04 -2.12 -4.05
N PHE A 70 15.38 -3.39 -4.25
CA PHE A 70 15.87 -4.27 -3.19
C PHE A 70 17.20 -3.78 -2.60
N SER A 71 18.17 -3.44 -3.45
CA SER A 71 19.46 -2.89 -2.99
C SER A 71 19.26 -1.61 -2.17
N PHE A 72 18.32 -0.75 -2.58
CA PHE A 72 17.99 0.45 -1.85
C PHE A 72 17.29 0.17 -0.50
N ILE A 73 16.36 -0.80 -0.43
CA ILE A 73 15.75 -1.22 0.83
C ILE A 73 16.81 -1.72 1.81
N VAL A 74 17.73 -2.59 1.37
CA VAL A 74 18.78 -3.13 2.24
C VAL A 74 19.67 -1.99 2.76
N PHE A 75 20.06 -1.07 1.89
CA PHE A 75 20.80 0.13 2.29
C PHE A 75 20.00 0.96 3.32
N PHE A 76 18.73 1.20 3.04
CA PHE A 76 17.86 2.01 3.89
C PHE A 76 17.59 1.34 5.26
N GLU A 77 17.48 0.01 5.31
CA GLU A 77 17.31 -0.76 6.54
C GLU A 77 18.55 -0.66 7.44
N ILE A 78 19.76 -0.71 6.87
CA ILE A 78 21.01 -0.48 7.63
C ILE A 78 21.00 0.91 8.26
N GLN A 79 20.61 1.92 7.49
CA GLN A 79 20.56 3.31 7.97
C GLN A 79 19.48 3.53 9.03
N ILE A 80 18.29 2.92 8.86
CA ILE A 80 17.24 2.95 9.87
C ILE A 80 17.68 2.23 11.15
N SER A 81 18.36 1.09 11.05
CA SER A 81 18.82 0.34 12.22
C SER A 81 19.77 1.19 13.08
N GLU A 82 20.73 1.86 12.44
CA GLU A 82 21.63 2.81 13.10
C GLU A 82 20.87 4.00 13.71
N ALA A 83 19.90 4.55 12.99
CA ALA A 83 19.06 5.63 13.49
C ALA A 83 18.11 5.22 14.62
N THR A 84 17.66 3.97 14.65
CA THR A 84 16.72 3.46 15.65
C THR A 84 17.37 3.42 17.02
N ASP A 85 18.67 3.07 17.10
CA ASP A 85 19.43 3.18 18.34
C ASP A 85 19.52 4.63 18.83
N ALA A 86 19.80 5.58 17.92
CA ALA A 86 19.85 7.00 18.23
C ALA A 86 18.47 7.57 18.65
N ILE A 87 17.37 7.10 18.04
CA ILE A 87 16.00 7.49 18.36
C ILE A 87 15.54 6.86 19.67
N LEU A 88 15.88 5.59 19.94
CA LEU A 88 15.58 4.91 21.21
C LEU A 88 16.29 5.60 22.37
N ARG A 89 17.55 6.00 22.22
CA ARG A 89 18.28 6.79 23.22
C ARG A 89 17.64 8.15 23.50
N PHE A 90 16.92 8.72 22.53
CA PHE A 90 16.17 9.96 22.69
C PHE A 90 14.77 9.74 23.32
N LEU A 91 14.08 8.65 22.96
CA LEU A 91 12.72 8.34 23.42
C LEU A 91 12.67 7.71 24.81
N VAL A 92 13.70 6.94 25.19
CA VAL A 92 13.82 6.42 26.56
C VAL A 92 14.28 7.58 27.43
N PRO A 93 13.52 7.97 28.48
CA PRO A 93 14.02 8.92 29.45
C PRO A 93 15.32 8.35 30.01
N PHE A 94 16.40 9.12 29.89
CA PHE A 94 17.73 8.75 30.35
C PHE A 94 17.59 8.15 31.76
N SER A 95 17.84 6.84 31.91
CA SER A 95 18.09 6.29 33.23
C SER A 95 19.32 7.03 33.74
N MET A 96 19.11 8.00 34.63
CA MET A 96 20.12 8.95 35.09
C MET A 96 21.41 8.22 35.48
N SER A 97 22.38 8.22 34.57
CA SER A 97 23.75 7.80 34.86
C SER A 97 24.46 9.01 35.45
N TYR A 98 24.24 9.27 36.74
CA TYR A 98 25.08 10.19 37.48
C TYR A 98 26.39 9.49 37.81
N ASP A 99 27.51 10.02 37.30
CA ASP A 99 28.80 9.75 37.92
C ASP A 99 28.88 10.62 39.18
N ILE A 100 28.93 9.97 40.34
CA ILE A 100 29.08 10.65 41.63
C ILE A 100 30.56 11.04 41.76
N GLY A 101 30.88 12.27 41.37
CA GLY A 101 32.16 12.89 41.68
C GLY A 101 32.16 13.40 43.12
N PHE A 102 33.02 12.86 43.97
CA PHE A 102 33.28 13.42 45.29
C PHE A 102 34.21 14.63 45.13
N ASP A 103 33.68 15.84 45.32
CA ASP A 103 34.51 17.02 45.53
C ASP A 103 34.95 17.07 47.01
N SER A 104 36.13 17.63 47.28
CA SER A 104 36.78 17.62 48.61
C SER A 104 36.03 18.37 49.71
N ASP A 105 34.98 19.12 49.34
CA ASP A 105 34.16 19.92 50.23
C ASP A 105 32.69 19.47 50.21
N GLU A 106 32.38 18.22 50.61
CA GLU A 106 31.06 17.63 50.98
C GLU A 106 29.78 18.03 50.19
N ASN A 107 29.92 18.69 49.05
CA ASN A 107 28.84 19.15 48.20
C ASN A 107 28.75 18.19 47.01
N ILE A 108 27.67 17.43 46.97
CA ILE A 108 27.32 16.58 45.83
C ILE A 108 27.06 17.51 44.64
N SER A 109 28.04 17.66 43.77
CA SER A 109 27.88 18.35 42.49
C SER A 109 27.47 17.32 41.42
N LEU A 110 26.26 17.51 40.91
CA LEU A 110 25.64 16.63 39.93
C LEU A 110 26.09 17.07 38.53
N PHE A 111 27.11 16.43 37.97
CA PHE A 111 27.55 16.72 36.61
C PHE A 111 26.89 15.75 35.61
N SER A 112 26.11 16.29 34.68
CA SER A 112 25.67 15.56 33.48
C SER A 112 26.83 15.50 32.49
N THR A 113 27.33 14.31 32.16
CA THR A 113 28.48 14.12 31.27
C THR A 113 28.15 14.15 29.78
N THR A 114 26.86 14.27 29.42
CA THR A 114 26.41 14.37 28.02
C THR A 114 25.54 15.61 27.86
N ASP A 115 25.94 16.54 26.99
CA ASP A 115 25.15 17.73 26.69
C ASP A 115 23.84 17.29 26.00
N GLU A 116 22.73 17.42 26.72
CA GLU A 116 21.40 17.02 26.27
C GLU A 116 21.05 17.64 24.89
N ASN A 117 21.54 18.86 24.64
CA ASN A 117 21.30 19.55 23.37
C ASN A 117 22.08 18.93 22.21
N GLU A 118 23.23 18.32 22.47
CA GLU A 118 24.05 17.68 21.44
C GLU A 118 23.41 16.38 20.95
N SER A 119 22.92 15.54 21.87
CA SER A 119 22.17 14.31 21.54
C SER A 119 20.90 14.60 20.73
N LYS A 120 20.10 15.60 21.16
CA LYS A 120 18.88 16.02 20.43
C LYS A 120 19.19 16.51 19.01
N ARG A 121 20.26 17.28 18.85
CA ARG A 121 20.70 17.80 17.54
C ARG A 121 21.16 16.66 16.62
N GLU A 122 21.86 15.68 17.18
CA GLU A 122 22.32 14.50 16.44
C GLU A 122 21.14 13.65 15.95
N THR A 123 20.20 13.31 16.83
CA THR A 123 18.99 12.56 16.45
C THR A 123 18.16 13.32 15.40
N PHE A 124 17.99 14.63 15.56
CA PHE A 124 17.27 15.45 14.57
C PHE A 124 17.97 15.45 13.21
N ARG A 125 19.30 15.54 13.17
CA ARG A 125 20.09 15.45 11.94
C ARG A 125 19.86 14.11 11.24
N ILE A 126 20.00 13.01 11.96
CA ILE A 126 19.80 11.65 11.42
C ILE A 126 18.40 11.48 10.84
N VAL A 127 17.37 11.91 11.59
CA VAL A 127 15.97 11.83 11.10
C VAL A 127 15.78 12.70 9.86
N PHE A 128 16.29 13.92 9.86
CA PHE A 128 16.17 14.84 8.73
C PHE A 128 16.86 14.30 7.47
N GLU A 129 18.01 13.64 7.62
CA GLU A 129 18.73 12.99 6.53
C GLU A 129 17.98 11.77 5.98
N LEU A 130 17.27 11.01 6.81
CA LEU A 130 16.50 9.82 6.41
C LEU A 130 15.17 10.11 5.73
N VAL A 131 14.53 11.24 6.07
CA VAL A 131 13.20 11.61 5.56
C VAL A 131 13.15 11.65 4.02
N PRO A 132 14.10 12.26 3.28
CA PRO A 132 14.12 12.23 1.82
C PRO A 132 14.25 10.81 1.24
N PHE A 133 15.03 9.93 1.88
CA PHE A 133 15.18 8.55 1.42
C PHE A 133 13.85 7.80 1.51
N TYR A 134 13.10 8.01 2.60
CA TYR A 134 11.80 7.38 2.80
C TYR A 134 10.67 7.98 1.95
N LEU A 135 10.60 9.32 1.85
CA LEU A 135 9.47 10.01 1.22
C LEU A 135 9.64 10.23 -0.29
N ILE A 136 10.88 10.26 -0.78
CA ILE A 136 11.16 10.61 -2.18
C ILE A 136 11.84 9.45 -2.90
N PHE A 137 13.00 9.00 -2.43
CA PHE A 137 13.77 8.00 -3.17
C PHE A 137 13.11 6.62 -3.18
N LEU A 138 12.66 6.14 -2.02
CA LEU A 138 12.01 4.83 -1.91
C LEU A 138 10.76 4.72 -2.80
N PRO A 139 9.81 5.67 -2.79
CA PRO A 139 8.61 5.57 -3.62
C PRO A 139 8.91 5.72 -5.12
N LEU A 140 9.89 6.56 -5.49
CA LEU A 140 10.32 6.68 -6.89
C LEU A 140 10.90 5.36 -7.41
N LEU A 141 11.75 4.72 -6.61
CA LEU A 141 12.38 3.46 -6.99
C LEU A 141 11.35 2.33 -7.05
N GLU A 142 10.40 2.31 -6.11
CA GLU A 142 9.25 1.40 -6.15
C GLU A 142 8.43 1.61 -7.44
N LEU A 143 8.16 2.86 -7.82
CA LEU A 143 7.41 3.21 -9.02
C LEU A 143 8.08 2.70 -10.30
N PHE A 144 9.40 2.85 -10.43
CA PHE A 144 10.12 2.34 -11.59
C PHE A 144 10.05 0.82 -11.67
N SER A 145 10.33 0.14 -10.55
CA SER A 145 10.29 -1.32 -10.49
C SER A 145 8.88 -1.88 -10.71
N LEU A 146 7.86 -1.29 -10.09
CA LEU A 146 6.47 -1.77 -10.22
C LEU A 146 5.93 -1.58 -11.64
N THR A 147 6.31 -0.51 -12.34
CA THR A 147 5.80 -0.26 -13.70
C THR A 147 6.26 -1.36 -14.64
N ILE A 148 7.52 -1.77 -14.52
CA ILE A 148 8.10 -2.88 -15.30
C ILE A 148 7.41 -4.20 -14.92
N VAL A 149 7.27 -4.47 -13.62
CA VAL A 149 6.60 -5.68 -13.10
C VAL A 149 5.17 -5.80 -13.59
N ILE A 150 4.38 -4.72 -13.53
CA ILE A 150 2.98 -4.69 -13.97
C ILE A 150 2.89 -4.95 -15.48
N ASN A 151 3.69 -4.27 -16.29
CA ASN A 151 3.69 -4.45 -17.75
C ASN A 151 4.07 -5.88 -18.16
N ILE A 152 5.11 -6.43 -17.54
CA ILE A 152 5.55 -7.81 -17.77
C ILE A 152 4.45 -8.80 -17.33
N SER A 153 3.84 -8.58 -16.17
CA SER A 153 2.76 -9.44 -15.64
C SER A 153 1.53 -9.41 -16.54
N ALA A 154 1.10 -8.23 -16.98
CA ALA A 154 -0.04 -8.08 -17.88
C ALA A 154 0.17 -8.82 -19.21
N LYS A 155 1.38 -8.72 -19.80
CA LYS A 155 1.70 -9.45 -21.03
C LYS A 155 1.70 -10.97 -20.84
N VAL A 156 2.14 -11.48 -19.69
CA VAL A 156 2.08 -12.93 -19.42
C VAL A 156 0.65 -13.42 -19.23
N VAL A 157 -0.20 -12.58 -18.63
CA VAL A 157 -1.64 -12.85 -18.53
C VAL A 157 -2.30 -12.87 -19.92
N ASP A 158 -1.90 -11.96 -20.82
CA ASP A 158 -2.45 -11.85 -22.18
C ASP A 158 -1.95 -12.94 -23.14
N ALA A 159 -0.66 -13.27 -23.12
CA ALA A 159 -0.02 -14.16 -24.09
C ALA A 159 -0.19 -15.66 -23.80
N GLY A 160 -0.97 -16.01 -22.77
CA GLY A 160 -1.24 -17.39 -22.42
C GLY A 160 0.03 -18.23 -22.16
N ASN A 161 0.97 -17.73 -21.35
CA ASN A 161 2.23 -18.41 -21.00
C ASN A 161 3.20 -18.76 -22.15
N THR A 162 2.92 -18.41 -23.42
CA THR A 162 3.61 -19.05 -24.56
C THR A 162 4.69 -18.26 -25.30
N GLU A 163 4.90 -16.96 -25.09
CA GLU A 163 5.98 -16.25 -25.80
C GLU A 163 6.91 -15.42 -24.91
N SER A 164 8.03 -16.03 -24.54
CA SER A 164 9.14 -15.37 -23.82
C SER A 164 9.96 -14.38 -24.67
N ALA A 165 9.70 -14.27 -25.98
CA ALA A 165 10.49 -13.46 -26.91
C ALA A 165 10.18 -11.96 -26.83
N ASN A 166 8.94 -11.57 -26.51
CA ASN A 166 8.50 -10.16 -26.43
C ASN A 166 8.80 -9.48 -25.08
N LEU A 167 9.31 -10.21 -24.08
CA LEU A 167 9.63 -9.64 -22.76
C LEU A 167 10.77 -8.63 -22.84
N LYS A 168 11.77 -8.90 -23.68
CA LYS A 168 12.90 -7.98 -23.92
C LYS A 168 12.41 -6.65 -24.47
N GLU A 169 11.50 -6.66 -25.44
CA GLU A 169 10.92 -5.46 -26.04
C GLU A 169 10.15 -4.61 -25.01
N THR A 170 9.57 -5.26 -23.99
CA THR A 170 8.86 -4.59 -22.88
C THR A 170 9.78 -3.75 -22.00
N PHE A 171 11.06 -4.15 -21.85
CA PHE A 171 12.07 -3.35 -21.15
C PHE A 171 12.50 -2.10 -21.93
N TYR A 172 12.40 -2.16 -23.26
CA TYR A 172 12.78 -1.06 -24.17
C TYR A 172 11.59 -0.22 -24.62
N GLN A 173 10.36 -0.60 -24.27
CA GLN A 173 9.17 0.18 -24.57
C GLN A 173 9.20 1.50 -23.79
N LYS A 174 8.89 2.58 -24.50
CA LYS A 174 8.77 3.93 -23.93
C LYS A 174 7.57 3.97 -22.99
N ASN A 175 7.80 3.68 -21.72
CA ASN A 175 6.77 3.79 -20.70
C ASN A 175 6.50 5.28 -20.41
N ASN A 176 5.24 5.69 -20.51
CA ASN A 176 4.81 7.02 -20.10
C ASN A 176 4.63 7.04 -18.58
N PHE A 177 5.72 7.29 -17.84
CA PHE A 177 5.71 7.31 -16.38
C PHE A 177 4.90 8.47 -15.79
N LYS A 178 4.49 9.46 -16.59
CA LYS A 178 3.81 10.66 -16.08
C LYS A 178 2.52 10.31 -15.33
N GLY A 179 1.70 9.41 -15.89
CA GLY A 179 0.45 8.98 -15.27
C GLY A 179 0.68 8.24 -13.95
N PRO A 180 1.42 7.11 -13.98
CA PRO A 180 1.76 6.35 -12.77
C PRO A 180 2.43 7.18 -11.69
N PHE A 181 3.27 8.14 -12.07
CA PHE A 181 3.91 9.08 -11.14
C PHE A 181 2.91 9.96 -10.41
N ILE A 182 1.98 10.61 -11.13
CA ILE A 182 0.95 11.44 -10.50
C ILE A 182 0.06 10.61 -9.58
N THR A 183 -0.36 9.42 -10.02
CA THR A 183 -1.16 8.49 -9.22
C THR A 183 -0.41 8.05 -7.95
N SER A 184 0.88 7.73 -8.07
CA SER A 184 1.74 7.36 -6.95
C SER A 184 1.89 8.49 -5.92
N LEU A 185 1.98 9.75 -6.34
CA LEU A 185 2.01 10.89 -5.41
C LEU A 185 0.74 10.98 -4.56
N TRP A 186 -0.44 10.77 -5.14
CA TRP A 186 -1.70 10.74 -4.40
C TRP A 186 -1.75 9.57 -3.42
N VAL A 187 -1.35 8.38 -3.87
CA VAL A 187 -1.27 7.19 -3.01
C VAL A 187 -0.31 7.41 -1.85
N GLN A 188 0.87 8.00 -2.11
CA GLN A 188 1.86 8.31 -1.09
C GLN A 188 1.33 9.33 -0.08
N LEU A 189 0.63 10.37 -0.55
CA LEU A 189 -0.01 11.36 0.32
C LEU A 189 -1.02 10.72 1.28
N PHE A 190 -1.89 9.85 0.77
CA PHE A 190 -2.88 9.16 1.60
C PHE A 190 -2.25 8.15 2.56
N SER A 191 -1.23 7.41 2.09
CA SER A 191 -0.46 6.48 2.92
C SER A 191 0.26 7.20 4.06
N ALA A 192 1.00 8.28 3.74
CA ALA A 192 1.71 9.10 4.73
C ALA A 192 0.74 9.70 5.75
N SER A 193 -0.44 10.16 5.33
CA SER A 193 -1.46 10.69 6.24
C SER A 193 -1.92 9.65 7.28
N ASN A 194 -2.08 8.38 6.88
CA ASN A 194 -2.41 7.29 7.82
C ASN A 194 -1.24 7.00 8.77
N LEU A 195 -0.01 6.99 8.27
CA LEU A 195 1.19 6.81 9.07
C LEU A 195 1.34 7.91 10.14
N PHE A 196 1.12 9.17 9.77
CA PHE A 196 1.11 10.29 10.73
C PHE A 196 0.05 10.08 11.82
N GLY A 197 -1.13 9.57 11.47
CA GLY A 197 -2.17 9.22 12.45
C GLY A 197 -1.73 8.14 13.44
N LEU A 198 -1.00 7.13 12.98
CA LEU A 198 -0.44 6.07 13.84
C LEU A 198 0.67 6.62 14.76
N ILE A 199 1.60 7.40 14.20
CA ILE A 199 2.67 8.05 14.98
C ILE A 199 2.06 8.96 16.05
N TRP A 200 1.03 9.73 15.70
CA TRP A 200 0.31 10.58 16.64
C TRP A 200 -0.32 9.74 17.77
N ALA A 201 -0.96 8.62 17.47
CA ALA A 201 -1.56 7.76 18.49
C ALA A 201 -0.50 7.22 19.48
N VAL A 202 0.67 6.81 18.97
CA VAL A 202 1.79 6.32 19.81
C VAL A 202 2.41 7.44 20.63
N ALA A 203 2.68 8.59 20.01
CA ALA A 203 3.29 9.74 20.69
C ALA A 203 2.40 10.28 21.81
N ASN A 204 1.09 10.41 21.58
CA ASN A 204 0.16 10.87 22.63
C ASN A 204 0.07 9.87 23.78
N HIS A 205 0.03 8.57 23.48
CA HIS A 205 0.09 7.55 24.52
C HIS A 205 1.37 7.70 25.38
N SER A 206 2.53 7.82 24.74
CA SER A 206 3.83 8.00 25.41
C SER A 206 3.90 9.28 26.24
N ILE A 207 3.39 10.42 25.74
CA ILE A 207 3.35 11.68 26.48
C ILE A 207 2.45 11.57 27.72
N ILE A 208 1.30 10.93 27.58
CA ILE A 208 0.38 10.73 28.69
C ILE A 208 1.05 9.85 29.76
N THR A 209 1.62 8.72 29.40
CA THR A 209 2.25 7.80 30.37
C THR A 209 3.49 8.42 31.04
N THR A 210 4.35 9.12 30.30
CA THR A 210 5.56 9.76 30.84
C THR A 210 5.27 11.01 31.66
N GLY A 211 4.26 11.81 31.27
CA GLY A 211 3.86 13.00 32.02
C GLY A 211 3.32 12.70 33.42
N PHE A 212 2.75 11.50 33.63
CA PHE A 212 2.29 11.05 34.95
C PHE A 212 3.39 10.42 35.83
N ASP A 213 4.51 9.96 35.25
CA ASP A 213 5.65 9.41 36.02
C ASP A 213 6.54 10.51 36.63
N TYR A 214 6.75 11.63 35.93
CA TYR A 214 7.64 12.71 36.40
C TYR A 214 7.01 13.67 37.43
N SER A 215 5.69 13.67 37.59
CA SER A 215 5.01 14.62 38.48
C SER A 215 5.01 14.20 39.96
N PHE A 216 5.62 13.08 40.35
CA PHE A 216 5.36 12.49 41.66
C PHE A 216 6.58 11.91 42.38
N SER A 217 7.70 12.65 42.38
CA SER A 217 8.83 12.40 43.29
C SER A 217 8.65 13.08 44.66
N ASP A 218 7.44 13.49 45.05
CA ASP A 218 7.19 14.18 46.32
C ASP A 218 6.01 13.56 47.08
N TYR A 219 6.35 12.69 48.05
CA TYR A 219 5.59 12.24 49.22
C TYR A 219 4.04 12.07 49.12
N ARG A 220 3.55 10.93 48.59
CA ARG A 220 2.38 10.20 49.16
C ARG A 220 2.15 8.81 48.55
N TYR A 221 2.42 7.75 49.31
CA TYR A 221 2.69 6.42 48.77
C TYR A 221 1.48 5.52 48.45
N ASP A 222 0.24 5.82 48.86
CA ASP A 222 -0.86 4.82 48.75
C ASP A 222 -2.03 5.16 47.81
N SER A 223 -2.41 6.43 47.63
CA SER A 223 -3.59 6.80 46.80
C SER A 223 -3.26 7.18 45.35
N VAL A 224 -1.97 7.37 45.04
CA VAL A 224 -1.52 7.87 43.74
C VAL A 224 -1.11 6.75 42.78
N ILE A 225 -0.68 5.60 43.31
CA ILE A 225 -0.37 4.40 42.51
C ILE A 225 -1.62 3.88 41.80
N GLN A 226 -2.79 3.91 42.44
CA GLN A 226 -4.04 3.44 41.83
C GLN A 226 -4.51 4.31 40.66
N ASN A 227 -4.49 5.65 40.80
CA ASN A 227 -4.94 6.56 39.73
C ASN A 227 -4.06 6.49 38.49
N ASN A 228 -2.74 6.29 38.64
CA ASN A 228 -1.81 6.16 37.53
C ASN A 228 -2.09 4.87 36.71
N ILE A 229 -2.39 3.75 37.38
CA ILE A 229 -2.74 2.49 36.69
C ILE A 229 -4.04 2.62 35.89
N TYR A 230 -5.10 3.23 36.44
CA TYR A 230 -6.35 3.40 35.71
C TYR A 230 -6.19 4.32 34.49
N VAL A 231 -5.48 5.44 34.63
CA VAL A 231 -5.22 6.36 33.51
C VAL A 231 -4.36 5.69 32.43
N ASN A 232 -3.34 4.92 32.82
CA ASN A 232 -2.51 4.17 31.87
C ASN A 232 -3.31 3.09 31.14
N ILE A 233 -4.12 2.30 31.85
CA ILE A 233 -4.98 1.29 31.21
C ILE A 233 -5.97 1.94 30.25
N LEU A 234 -6.63 3.03 30.64
CA LEU A 234 -7.55 3.78 29.77
C LEU A 234 -6.84 4.37 28.55
N SER A 235 -5.63 4.91 28.74
CA SER A 235 -4.79 5.45 27.66
C SER A 235 -4.38 4.34 26.68
N ILE A 236 -3.92 3.19 27.17
CA ILE A 236 -3.57 2.03 26.34
C ILE A 236 -4.79 1.59 25.53
N LEU A 237 -5.94 1.40 26.17
CA LEU A 237 -7.17 0.97 25.50
C LEU A 237 -7.59 1.96 24.41
N PHE A 238 -7.65 3.25 24.72
CA PHE A 238 -8.06 4.29 23.78
C PHE A 238 -7.15 4.38 22.56
N HIS A 239 -5.83 4.49 22.77
CA HIS A 239 -4.88 4.64 21.66
C HIS A 239 -4.73 3.36 20.85
N THR A 240 -4.84 2.19 21.49
CA THR A 240 -4.85 0.89 20.80
C THR A 240 -6.07 0.75 19.91
N LEU A 241 -7.26 1.15 20.39
CA LEU A 241 -8.48 1.14 19.57
C LEU A 241 -8.37 2.07 18.36
N ILE A 242 -7.80 3.26 18.54
CA ILE A 242 -7.54 4.19 17.42
C ILE A 242 -6.55 3.59 16.43
N ALA A 243 -5.43 3.03 16.91
CA ALA A 243 -4.43 2.41 16.07
C ALA A 243 -5.00 1.24 15.26
N LEU A 244 -5.81 0.37 15.90
CA LEU A 244 -6.49 -0.72 15.22
C LEU A 244 -7.51 -0.22 14.18
N ALA A 245 -8.27 0.84 14.50
CA ALA A 245 -9.21 1.43 13.56
C ALA A 245 -8.51 2.02 12.32
N LEU A 246 -7.40 2.74 12.53
CA LEU A 246 -6.57 3.28 11.46
C LEU A 246 -5.92 2.16 10.63
N LEU A 247 -5.39 1.11 11.27
CA LEU A 247 -4.82 -0.04 10.58
C LEU A 247 -5.86 -0.77 9.72
N TYR A 248 -7.05 -1.02 10.28
CA TYR A 248 -8.15 -1.62 9.52
C TYR A 248 -8.51 -0.76 8.31
N LYS A 249 -8.57 0.57 8.51
CA LYS A 249 -8.92 1.51 7.43
C LYS A 249 -7.85 1.58 6.35
N TYR A 250 -6.59 1.55 6.75
CA TYR A 250 -5.44 1.47 5.86
C TYR A 250 -5.49 0.20 5.00
N LEU A 251 -5.70 -0.97 5.60
CA LEU A 251 -5.84 -2.24 4.88
C LEU A 251 -7.02 -2.27 3.91
N ASP A 252 -8.13 -1.61 4.28
CA ASP A 252 -9.28 -1.46 3.38
C ASP A 252 -8.93 -0.57 2.18
N TRP A 253 -8.20 0.51 2.40
CA TRP A 253 -7.85 1.49 1.36
C TRP A 253 -6.63 1.12 0.52
N SER A 254 -5.70 0.32 1.03
CA SER A 254 -4.50 -0.10 0.31
C SER A 254 -4.83 -0.84 -0.98
N ALA A 255 -5.84 -1.70 -0.99
CA ALA A 255 -6.28 -2.41 -2.20
C ALA A 255 -6.78 -1.45 -3.28
N LEU A 256 -7.44 -0.35 -2.89
CA LEU A 256 -7.92 0.70 -3.79
C LEU A 256 -6.73 1.47 -4.41
N TRP A 257 -5.77 1.86 -3.57
CA TRP A 257 -4.59 2.60 -3.99
C TRP A 257 -3.67 1.77 -4.89
N ASN A 258 -3.40 0.52 -4.52
CA ASN A 258 -2.58 -0.41 -5.32
C ASN A 258 -3.24 -0.68 -6.70
N MET A 259 -4.57 -0.87 -6.75
CA MET A 259 -5.29 -1.03 -8.02
C MET A 259 -5.25 0.24 -8.88
N ALA A 260 -5.35 1.43 -8.29
CA ALA A 260 -5.23 2.69 -9.02
C ALA A 260 -3.88 2.83 -9.74
N ILE A 261 -2.80 2.38 -9.10
CA ILE A 261 -1.46 2.34 -9.72
C ILE A 261 -1.47 1.39 -10.92
N VAL A 262 -2.05 0.19 -10.78
CA VAL A 262 -2.19 -0.77 -11.90
C VAL A 262 -2.98 -0.18 -13.06
N ILE A 263 -4.12 0.45 -12.79
CA ILE A 263 -4.94 1.16 -13.78
C ILE A 263 -4.11 2.25 -14.47
N SER A 264 -3.36 3.02 -13.70
CA SER A 264 -2.55 4.10 -14.26
C SER A 264 -1.43 3.61 -15.17
N VAL A 265 -0.87 2.44 -14.89
CA VAL A 265 0.14 1.80 -15.73
C VAL A 265 -0.47 1.16 -16.98
N LEU A 266 -1.61 0.46 -16.84
CA LEU A 266 -2.18 -0.35 -17.92
C LEU A 266 -3.16 0.41 -18.81
N GLU A 267 -4.01 1.26 -18.23
CA GLU A 267 -5.06 2.02 -18.93
C GLU A 267 -4.63 3.46 -19.21
N GLY A 268 -3.56 3.94 -18.57
CA GLY A 268 -3.00 5.29 -18.80
C GLY A 268 -3.75 6.42 -18.08
N GLU A 269 -4.78 6.08 -17.32
CA GLU A 269 -5.55 7.00 -16.47
C GLU A 269 -4.66 7.56 -15.34
N THR A 270 -4.95 8.77 -14.83
CA THR A 270 -3.99 9.48 -13.97
C THR A 270 -4.59 10.07 -12.72
N GLY A 271 -3.84 10.01 -11.61
CA GLY A 271 -4.19 10.71 -10.38
C GLY A 271 -5.52 10.27 -9.79
N LEU A 272 -6.43 11.24 -9.62
CA LEU A 272 -7.75 11.03 -9.04
C LEU A 272 -8.66 10.19 -9.94
N ASP A 273 -8.54 10.31 -11.27
CA ASP A 273 -9.36 9.54 -12.22
C ASP A 273 -9.06 8.03 -12.08
N ALA A 274 -7.77 7.68 -11.97
CA ALA A 274 -7.35 6.30 -11.72
C ALA A 274 -7.85 5.77 -10.36
N LEU A 275 -7.93 6.63 -9.34
CA LEU A 275 -8.48 6.29 -8.01
C LEU A 275 -10.00 6.12 -8.05
N GLU A 276 -10.70 6.90 -8.86
CA GLU A 276 -12.14 6.78 -9.04
C GLU A 276 -12.50 5.48 -9.76
N ILE A 277 -11.78 5.16 -10.85
CA ILE A 277 -11.96 3.90 -11.58
C ILE A 277 -11.64 2.71 -10.67
N SER A 278 -10.59 2.80 -9.85
CA SER A 278 -10.27 1.73 -8.89
C SER A 278 -11.36 1.57 -7.82
N ALA A 279 -11.96 2.67 -7.35
CA ALA A 279 -13.10 2.63 -6.43
C ALA A 279 -14.33 1.98 -7.07
N TYR A 280 -14.59 2.26 -8.34
CA TYR A 280 -15.67 1.66 -9.12
C TYR A 280 -15.50 0.13 -9.24
N TYR A 281 -14.35 -0.35 -9.72
CA TYR A 281 -14.09 -1.79 -9.84
C TYR A 281 -14.07 -2.50 -8.48
N ARG A 282 -13.56 -1.84 -7.43
CA ARG A 282 -13.49 -2.41 -6.08
C ARG A 282 -14.85 -2.64 -5.45
N LYS A 283 -15.91 -1.92 -5.85
CA LYS A 283 -17.27 -2.04 -5.27
C LYS A 283 -17.77 -3.48 -5.23
N HIS A 284 -17.36 -4.31 -6.20
CA HIS A 284 -17.78 -5.70 -6.31
C HIS A 284 -16.76 -6.72 -5.80
N CYS A 285 -15.58 -6.26 -5.40
CA CYS A 285 -14.40 -7.06 -5.02
C CYS A 285 -13.84 -6.75 -3.62
N LYS A 286 -14.55 -5.94 -2.82
CA LYS A 286 -14.02 -5.32 -1.59
C LYS A 286 -13.42 -6.32 -0.59
N ARG A 287 -14.12 -7.44 -0.34
CA ARG A 287 -13.71 -8.46 0.63
C ARG A 287 -12.38 -9.13 0.25
N THR A 288 -12.16 -9.36 -1.04
CA THR A 288 -10.97 -10.05 -1.53
C THR A 288 -9.73 -9.16 -1.39
N GLY A 289 -9.84 -7.86 -1.70
CA GLY A 289 -8.76 -6.88 -1.53
C GLY A 289 -8.24 -6.78 -0.10
N PHE A 290 -9.16 -6.62 0.87
CA PHE A 290 -8.81 -6.57 2.30
C PHE A 290 -8.08 -7.83 2.77
N GLN A 291 -8.55 -9.01 2.35
CA GLN A 291 -7.92 -10.28 2.72
C GLN A 291 -6.47 -10.35 2.21
N PHE A 292 -6.20 -9.89 0.99
CA PHE A 292 -4.85 -9.88 0.43
C PHE A 292 -3.89 -9.01 1.22
N ASP A 293 -4.27 -7.76 1.47
CA ASP A 293 -3.39 -6.84 2.16
C ASP A 293 -3.16 -7.31 3.60
N ALA A 294 -4.15 -7.93 4.24
CA ALA A 294 -3.99 -8.58 5.54
C ALA A 294 -3.06 -9.81 5.48
N TYR A 295 -3.14 -10.65 4.45
CA TYR A 295 -2.22 -11.79 4.27
C TYR A 295 -0.79 -11.31 4.05
N ILE A 296 -0.58 -10.29 3.21
CA ILE A 296 0.73 -9.72 2.94
C ILE A 296 1.31 -9.11 4.23
N LEU A 297 0.51 -8.36 4.99
CA LEU A 297 0.93 -7.80 6.28
C LEU A 297 1.32 -8.92 7.28
N CYS A 298 0.52 -9.98 7.36
CA CYS A 298 0.79 -11.11 8.25
C CYS A 298 2.10 -11.82 7.87
N ILE A 299 2.33 -12.06 6.57
CA ILE A 299 3.59 -12.62 6.08
C ILE A 299 4.76 -11.69 6.43
N TYR A 300 4.58 -10.38 6.30
CA TYR A 300 5.60 -9.39 6.66
C TYR A 300 5.94 -9.42 8.15
N CYS A 301 4.94 -9.54 9.03
CA CYS A 301 5.15 -9.64 10.48
C CYS A 301 5.76 -10.97 10.92
N CYS A 302 5.50 -12.06 10.20
CA CYS A 302 5.99 -13.40 10.57
C CYS A 302 7.34 -13.76 9.93
N SER A 303 7.87 -12.94 9.01
CA SER A 303 9.11 -13.24 8.30
C SER A 303 10.26 -12.42 8.86
N GLU A 304 11.20 -13.06 9.56
CA GLU A 304 12.40 -12.40 10.11
C GLU A 304 13.46 -12.00 9.06
N ALA A 305 13.25 -12.32 7.77
CA ALA A 305 14.29 -12.17 6.74
C ALA A 305 13.95 -11.15 5.65
N ALA A 306 14.84 -10.20 5.40
CA ALA A 306 14.79 -9.24 4.27
C ALA A 306 14.69 -9.92 2.88
N HIS A 307 15.15 -11.17 2.75
CA HIS A 307 14.98 -11.97 1.53
C HIS A 307 13.52 -12.28 1.18
N SER A 308 12.64 -12.32 2.19
CA SER A 308 11.20 -12.51 2.00
C SER A 308 10.51 -11.23 1.50
N ALA A 309 11.02 -10.05 1.89
CA ALA A 309 10.41 -8.77 1.56
C ALA A 309 10.38 -8.48 0.05
N SER A 310 11.46 -8.78 -0.68
CA SER A 310 11.52 -8.56 -2.14
C SER A 310 10.64 -9.52 -2.94
N GLN A 311 10.56 -10.79 -2.53
CA GLN A 311 9.67 -11.76 -3.13
C GLN A 311 8.20 -11.41 -2.87
N ASN A 312 7.89 -10.88 -1.67
CA ASN A 312 6.55 -10.40 -1.33
C ASN A 312 6.10 -9.24 -2.20
N VAL A 313 7.01 -8.32 -2.58
CA VAL A 313 6.71 -7.20 -3.48
C VAL A 313 6.37 -7.70 -4.89
N LEU A 314 7.12 -8.68 -5.41
CA LEU A 314 6.82 -9.30 -6.72
C LEU A 314 5.44 -9.96 -6.71
N VAL A 315 5.19 -10.81 -5.72
CA VAL A 315 3.93 -11.53 -5.61
C VAL A 315 2.76 -10.58 -5.38
N LYS A 316 2.96 -9.50 -4.60
CA LYS A 316 1.97 -8.44 -4.40
C LYS A 316 1.54 -7.84 -5.74
N TRP A 317 2.48 -7.37 -6.56
CA TRP A 317 2.14 -6.67 -7.80
C TRP A 317 1.58 -7.61 -8.88
N VAL A 318 2.08 -8.84 -9.00
CA VAL A 318 1.47 -9.86 -9.87
C VAL A 318 0.02 -10.14 -9.42
N THR A 319 -0.19 -10.29 -8.11
CA THR A 319 -1.53 -10.49 -7.53
C THR A 319 -2.44 -9.29 -7.80
N MET A 320 -1.93 -8.05 -7.72
CA MET A 320 -2.71 -6.84 -7.99
C MET A 320 -3.12 -6.72 -9.45
N VAL A 321 -2.28 -7.15 -10.40
CA VAL A 321 -2.66 -7.25 -11.82
C VAL A 321 -3.80 -8.26 -12.01
N LEU A 322 -3.70 -9.44 -11.39
CA LEU A 322 -4.78 -10.44 -11.45
C LEU A 322 -6.06 -9.96 -10.74
N TYR A 323 -5.92 -9.25 -9.62
CA TYR A 323 -7.03 -8.66 -8.88
C TYR A 323 -7.73 -7.60 -9.72
N PHE A 324 -6.99 -6.73 -10.40
CA PHE A 324 -7.51 -5.74 -11.34
C PHE A 324 -8.35 -6.40 -12.44
N TYR A 325 -7.79 -7.35 -13.20
CA TYR A 325 -8.53 -8.05 -14.26
C TYR A 325 -9.78 -8.76 -13.72
N GLY A 326 -9.66 -9.41 -12.56
CA GLY A 326 -10.77 -10.05 -11.88
C GLY A 326 -11.91 -9.11 -11.55
N CYS A 327 -11.58 -7.91 -11.06
CA CYS A 327 -12.57 -6.92 -10.64
C CYS A 327 -13.16 -6.13 -11.78
N LYS A 328 -12.35 -5.76 -12.78
CA LYS A 328 -12.82 -5.14 -14.02
C LYS A 328 -13.85 -6.03 -14.69
N ALA A 329 -13.56 -7.32 -14.86
CA ALA A 329 -14.47 -8.24 -15.51
C ALA A 329 -15.78 -8.49 -14.72
N GLN A 330 -15.74 -8.52 -13.39
CA GLN A 330 -16.96 -8.58 -12.57
C GLN A 330 -17.80 -7.30 -12.63
N ALA A 331 -17.14 -6.13 -12.66
CA ALA A 331 -17.83 -4.86 -12.80
C ALA A 331 -18.51 -4.75 -14.16
N MET A 332 -17.83 -5.17 -15.23
CA MET A 332 -18.42 -5.19 -16.56
C MET A 332 -19.57 -6.19 -16.67
N SER A 333 -19.45 -7.41 -16.13
CA SER A 333 -20.54 -8.38 -16.23
C SER A 333 -21.84 -7.87 -15.60
N LYS A 334 -21.73 -7.21 -14.44
CA LYS A 334 -22.90 -6.62 -13.78
C LYS A 334 -23.48 -5.44 -14.55
N LYS A 335 -22.64 -4.63 -15.18
CA LYS A 335 -23.10 -3.53 -16.04
C LYS A 335 -23.97 -4.06 -17.19
N PHE A 336 -23.55 -5.15 -17.85
CA PHE A 336 -24.35 -5.80 -18.89
C PHE A 336 -25.65 -6.40 -18.33
N ASP A 337 -25.59 -7.09 -17.19
CA ASP A 337 -26.79 -7.65 -16.54
C ASP A 337 -27.81 -6.53 -16.20
N ASP A 338 -27.35 -5.39 -15.69
CA ASP A 338 -28.20 -4.24 -15.33
C ASP A 338 -28.78 -3.53 -16.58
N GLU A 339 -28.02 -3.43 -17.67
CA GLU A 339 -28.46 -2.86 -18.95
C GLU A 339 -29.49 -3.75 -19.66
N GLU A 340 -29.27 -5.08 -19.69
CA GLU A 340 -30.23 -6.05 -20.26
C GLU A 340 -31.56 -6.05 -19.48
N VAL A 341 -31.52 -5.99 -18.15
CA VAL A 341 -32.72 -5.88 -17.30
C VAL A 341 -33.43 -4.55 -17.52
N GLY A 342 -32.69 -3.45 -17.66
CA GLY A 342 -33.25 -2.13 -17.92
C GLY A 342 -33.91 -1.99 -19.30
N GLN A 343 -33.37 -2.67 -20.32
CA GLN A 343 -33.99 -2.75 -21.66
C GLN A 343 -35.24 -3.65 -21.64
N ALA A 344 -35.20 -4.80 -20.98
CA ALA A 344 -36.35 -5.69 -20.85
C ALA A 344 -37.56 -5.03 -20.14
N MET A 345 -37.31 -4.13 -19.17
CA MET A 345 -38.37 -3.34 -18.54
C MET A 345 -38.97 -2.28 -19.47
N LYS A 346 -38.16 -1.65 -20.34
CA LYS A 346 -38.64 -0.67 -21.31
C LYS A 346 -39.45 -1.32 -22.44
N ASP A 347 -39.07 -2.51 -22.88
CA ASP A 347 -39.79 -3.24 -23.92
C ASP A 347 -41.06 -3.94 -23.39
N GLY A 348 -41.09 -4.27 -22.09
CA GLY A 348 -42.28 -4.80 -21.41
C GLY A 348 -43.42 -3.78 -21.27
N ASP A 349 -43.10 -2.49 -21.16
CA ASP A 349 -44.09 -1.40 -21.09
C ASP A 349 -44.62 -0.94 -22.46
N ILE A 350 -44.02 -1.41 -23.57
CA ILE A 350 -44.46 -1.09 -24.95
C ILE A 350 -45.51 -2.09 -25.48
N CYS A 351 -45.75 -3.20 -24.77
CA CYS A 351 -46.77 -4.20 -25.15
C CYS A 351 -48.13 -4.05 -24.45
N THR A 352 -48.43 -2.89 -23.83
CA THR A 352 -49.73 -2.60 -23.23
C THR A 352 -50.33 -1.29 -23.74
N VAL A 353 -50.68 -1.24 -25.03
CA VAL A 353 -51.74 -0.33 -25.54
C VAL A 353 -52.64 -1.08 -26.50
#